data_AF-A0A925ZX79-F1
#
_entry.id   AF-A0A925ZX79-F1
#
_cell.length_a   1.000
_cell.length_b   1.000
_cell.length_c   1.000
_cell.angle_alpha   90.00
_cell.angle_beta   90.00
_cell.angle_gamma   90.00
#
_symmetry.space_group_name_H-M   'P 1'
#
loop_
_entity.id
_entity.type
_entity.pdbx_description
1 polymer ?
#
loop_
_entity_poly.entity_id
_entity_poly.type
_entity_poly.pdbx_seq_one_letter_code
_entity_poly.pdbx_strand_id
1 'polypeptide(L)'
;MLSPRLKARRPASAQLKELQRRLNESEQHYQALLAETQRQTQTLALLNQVRAAIGREQGLANVFRAVVEASAAAFGFALVSLYLLEDDTLVLQHQVGYDTTVTHVPLTDGVIGRCVRTSQPVFLPDVRVDPQFIAALPDIVAEICVPLLVGGRAVGVLNVESTRPGALTEADMRSMQAVSDHVAKAIERSGLYSDLQRTLRETMLLNRVLAAVTGAGDIRQALEGVCAELANAFDVPQVACALANNDHTSLTVIAEYHAPGRPPGLGVVIPVEAN
;
A
#
# COMPACT_ATOMS: atom_id res chain seq x y z
N MET A 1 55.17 -25.07 57.82
CA MET A 1 54.29 -26.13 57.29
C MET A 1 52.90 -25.55 57.02
N LEU A 2 52.25 -26.06 55.97
CA LEU A 2 51.06 -25.63 55.22
C LEU A 2 49.77 -25.24 56.00
N SER A 3 49.02 -24.28 55.41
CA SER A 3 47.53 -24.07 55.48
C SER A 3 46.76 -25.23 54.77
N PRO A 4 45.41 -25.44 54.83
CA PRO A 4 44.36 -24.40 54.84
C PRO A 4 42.91 -24.69 55.40
N ARG A 5 42.19 -23.57 55.64
CA ARG A 5 40.76 -23.30 55.34
C ARG A 5 39.63 -24.05 56.09
N LEU A 6 39.15 -23.46 57.19
CA LEU A 6 37.73 -23.51 57.56
C LEU A 6 36.91 -22.69 56.54
N LYS A 7 36.20 -23.34 55.62
CA LYS A 7 35.16 -22.70 54.82
C LYS A 7 33.94 -22.44 55.71
N ALA A 8 33.65 -21.18 55.99
CA ALA A 8 32.42 -20.73 56.61
C ALA A 8 31.20 -21.27 55.83
N ARG A 9 30.43 -22.18 56.42
CA ARG A 9 29.13 -22.61 55.89
C ARG A 9 28.17 -21.43 56.02
N ARG A 10 27.74 -20.86 54.88
CA ARG A 10 26.63 -19.90 54.85
C ARG A 10 25.39 -20.53 55.50
N PRO A 11 24.60 -19.79 56.32
CA PRO A 11 23.39 -20.36 56.93
C PRO A 11 22.42 -20.81 55.84
N ALA A 12 21.85 -22.01 55.99
CA ALA A 12 20.99 -22.65 54.98
C ALA A 12 19.83 -21.74 54.49
N SER A 13 19.32 -20.87 55.37
CA SER A 13 18.32 -19.85 55.05
C SER A 13 18.78 -18.84 53.97
N ALA A 14 20.04 -18.41 54.02
CA ALA A 14 20.59 -17.46 53.04
C ALA A 14 20.85 -18.13 51.69
N GLN A 15 21.24 -19.41 51.69
CA GLN A 15 21.39 -20.20 50.46
C GLN A 15 20.05 -20.46 49.80
N LEU A 16 19.00 -20.77 50.56
CA LEU A 16 17.65 -20.98 50.04
C LEU A 16 17.07 -19.71 49.40
N LYS A 17 17.20 -18.56 50.08
CA LYS A 17 16.76 -17.26 49.53
C LYS A 17 17.47 -16.91 48.23
N GLU A 18 18.78 -17.15 48.15
CA GLU A 18 19.55 -16.89 46.94
C GLU A 18 19.17 -17.83 45.79
N LEU A 19 18.89 -19.11 46.09
CA LEU A 19 18.42 -20.08 45.09
C LEU A 19 17.03 -19.70 44.55
N GLN A 20 16.13 -19.26 45.43
CA GLN A 20 14.79 -18.83 45.07
C GLN A 20 14.80 -17.54 44.25
N ARG A 21 15.69 -16.59 44.58
CA ARG A 21 15.93 -15.40 43.75
C ARG A 21 16.39 -15.77 42.34
N ARG A 22 17.40 -16.65 42.23
CA ARG A 22 17.91 -17.12 40.93
C ARG A 22 16.87 -17.91 40.12
N LEU A 23 16.02 -18.69 40.80
CA LEU A 23 14.92 -19.40 40.14
C LEU A 23 13.91 -18.41 39.57
N ASN A 24 13.47 -17.43 40.36
CA ASN A 24 12.54 -16.39 39.90
C ASN A 24 13.14 -15.58 38.73
N GLU A 25 14.42 -15.19 38.82
CA GLU A 25 15.12 -14.50 37.73
C GLU A 25 15.19 -15.36 36.45
N SER A 26 15.46 -16.66 36.59
CA SER A 26 15.48 -17.60 35.47
C SER A 26 14.10 -17.81 34.86
N GLU A 27 13.04 -17.91 35.68
CA GLU A 27 11.66 -18.03 35.21
C GLU A 27 11.22 -16.78 34.46
N GLN A 28 11.51 -15.59 35.00
CA GLN A 28 11.23 -14.32 34.33
C GLN A 28 11.98 -14.21 32.99
N HIS A 29 13.27 -14.56 32.97
CA HIS A 29 14.06 -14.57 31.75
C HIS A 29 13.51 -15.56 30.71
N TYR A 30 13.10 -16.75 31.15
CA TYR A 30 12.51 -17.76 30.28
C TYR A 30 11.16 -17.31 29.71
N GLN A 31 10.30 -16.71 30.52
CA GLN A 31 9.02 -16.14 30.07
C GLN A 31 9.23 -15.01 29.04
N ALA A 32 10.19 -14.11 29.30
CA ALA A 32 10.53 -13.06 28.35
C ALA A 32 11.04 -13.63 27.01
N LEU A 33 11.89 -14.66 27.06
CA LEU A 33 12.40 -15.32 25.85
C LEU A 33 11.28 -16.03 25.07
N LEU A 34 10.35 -16.69 25.76
CA LEU A 34 9.19 -17.32 25.13
C LEU A 34 8.29 -16.27 24.46
N ALA A 35 8.01 -15.16 25.15
CA ALA A 35 7.20 -14.07 24.60
C ALA A 35 7.82 -13.47 23.33
N GLU A 36 9.15 -13.23 23.36
CA GLU A 36 9.90 -12.75 22.20
C GLU A 36 9.87 -13.77 21.05
N THR A 37 10.13 -15.05 21.33
CA THR A 37 10.10 -16.12 20.33
C THR A 37 8.72 -16.26 19.69
N GLN A 38 7.66 -16.16 20.49
CA GLN A 38 6.28 -16.25 20.02
C GLN A 38 5.93 -15.04 19.15
N ARG A 39 6.34 -13.84 19.55
CA ARG A 39 6.17 -12.61 18.77
C ARG A 39 6.91 -12.66 17.45
N GLN A 40 8.13 -13.20 17.44
CA GLN A 40 8.90 -13.44 16.21
C GLN A 40 8.18 -14.44 15.29
N THR A 41 7.66 -15.53 15.84
CA THR A 41 6.91 -16.54 15.07
C THR A 41 5.63 -15.94 14.47
N GLN A 42 4.88 -15.14 15.23
CA GLN A 42 3.70 -14.41 14.76
C GLN A 42 4.05 -13.44 13.64
N THR A 43 5.13 -12.67 13.81
CA THR A 43 5.63 -11.74 12.79
C THR A 43 5.98 -12.50 11.51
N LEU A 44 6.73 -13.61 11.60
CA LEU A 44 7.08 -14.42 10.43
C LEU A 44 5.86 -15.04 9.74
N ALA A 45 4.87 -15.50 10.50
CA ALA A 45 3.63 -16.05 9.96
C ALA A 45 2.85 -14.99 9.17
N LEU A 46 2.72 -13.79 9.73
CA LEU A 46 2.10 -12.65 9.07
C LEU A 46 2.86 -12.27 7.80
N LEU A 47 4.19 -12.17 7.86
CA LEU A 47 5.02 -11.87 6.69
C LEU A 47 4.85 -12.90 5.57
N ASN A 48 4.74 -14.19 5.92
CA ASN A 48 4.48 -15.24 4.95
C ASN A 48 3.07 -15.15 4.34
N GLN A 49 2.06 -14.79 5.12
CA GLN A 49 0.70 -14.56 4.63
C GLN A 49 0.64 -13.35 3.68
N VAL A 50 1.27 -12.23 4.07
CA VAL A 50 1.40 -11.04 3.21
C VAL A 50 2.10 -11.41 1.90
N ARG A 51 3.21 -12.15 1.98
CA ARG A 51 3.93 -12.63 0.79
C ARG A 51 3.07 -13.52 -0.11
N ALA A 52 2.24 -14.41 0.47
CA ALA A 52 1.32 -15.26 -0.28
C ALA A 52 0.18 -14.45 -0.94
N ALA A 53 -0.32 -13.41 -0.28
CA ALA A 53 -1.31 -12.50 -0.85
C ALA A 53 -0.74 -11.70 -2.02
N ILE A 54 0.51 -11.23 -1.90
CA ILE A 54 1.24 -10.52 -2.97
C ILE A 54 1.45 -11.42 -4.20
N GLY A 55 1.68 -12.72 -4.02
CA GLY A 55 2.02 -13.65 -5.10
C GLY A 55 0.87 -14.08 -6.03
N ARG A 56 -0.38 -13.68 -5.74
CA ARG A 56 -1.57 -14.24 -6.42
C ARG A 56 -2.16 -13.40 -7.56
N GLU A 57 -1.45 -12.39 -8.11
CA GLU A 57 -2.00 -11.49 -9.16
C GLU A 57 -3.35 -10.85 -8.79
N GLN A 58 -3.65 -10.79 -7.50
CA GLN A 58 -4.87 -10.22 -6.97
C GLN A 58 -4.52 -8.81 -6.50
N GLY A 59 -5.12 -7.79 -7.12
CA GLY A 59 -4.78 -6.38 -6.91
C GLY A 59 -4.66 -5.96 -5.43
N LEU A 60 -4.02 -4.82 -5.20
CA LEU A 60 -3.62 -4.32 -3.87
C LEU A 60 -4.70 -4.39 -2.79
N ALA A 61 -5.98 -4.23 -3.13
CA ALA A 61 -7.11 -4.38 -2.21
C ALA A 61 -7.09 -5.71 -1.43
N ASN A 62 -6.72 -6.82 -2.07
CA ASN A 62 -6.63 -8.12 -1.40
C ASN A 62 -5.42 -8.21 -0.47
N VAL A 63 -4.31 -7.55 -0.81
CA VAL A 63 -3.13 -7.45 0.05
C VAL A 63 -3.47 -6.65 1.30
N PHE A 64 -4.12 -5.49 1.16
CA PHE A 64 -4.51 -4.65 2.30
C PHE A 64 -5.46 -5.37 3.25
N ARG A 65 -6.49 -6.03 2.71
CA ARG A 65 -7.40 -6.86 3.50
C ARG A 65 -6.63 -7.93 4.29
N ALA A 66 -5.80 -8.72 3.60
CA ALA A 66 -5.03 -9.79 4.24
C ALA A 66 -4.10 -9.27 5.34
N VAL A 67 -3.42 -8.14 5.11
CA VAL A 67 -2.52 -7.53 6.09
C VAL A 67 -3.27 -7.11 7.34
N VAL A 68 -4.39 -6.40 7.18
CA VAL A 68 -5.16 -5.86 8.31
C VAL A 68 -5.78 -7.00 9.11
N GLU A 69 -6.44 -7.96 8.46
CA GLU A 69 -7.06 -9.11 9.12
C GLU A 69 -6.02 -9.99 9.83
N ALA A 70 -4.89 -10.27 9.17
CA ALA A 70 -3.85 -11.10 9.76
C ALA A 70 -3.09 -10.39 10.89
N SER A 71 -2.93 -9.06 10.82
CA SER A 71 -2.35 -8.29 11.94
C SER A 71 -3.27 -8.34 13.15
N ALA A 72 -4.58 -8.16 12.96
CA ALA A 72 -5.57 -8.29 14.02
C ALA A 72 -5.54 -9.69 14.65
N ALA A 73 -5.55 -10.75 13.83
CA ALA A 73 -5.56 -12.13 14.30
C ALA A 73 -4.25 -12.57 14.98
N ALA A 74 -3.09 -12.20 14.42
CA ALA A 74 -1.79 -12.68 14.92
C ALA A 74 -1.40 -12.03 16.25
N PHE A 75 -1.72 -10.76 16.44
CA PHE A 75 -1.34 -9.98 17.63
C PHE A 75 -2.51 -9.75 18.60
N GLY A 76 -3.73 -10.13 18.23
CA GLY A 76 -4.92 -9.89 19.06
C GLY A 76 -5.30 -8.42 19.16
N PHE A 77 -4.98 -7.63 18.15
CA PHE A 77 -5.37 -6.23 18.08
C PHE A 77 -6.87 -6.11 17.83
N ALA A 78 -7.53 -5.27 18.62
CA ALA A 78 -8.96 -5.08 18.53
C ALA A 78 -9.35 -4.19 17.35
N LEU A 79 -8.54 -3.18 17.05
CA LEU A 79 -8.81 -2.14 16.05
C LEU A 79 -7.60 -1.99 15.14
N VAL A 80 -7.75 -2.32 13.86
CA VAL A 80 -6.67 -2.20 12.86
C VAL A 80 -7.25 -1.59 11.58
N SER A 81 -6.59 -0.59 11.03
CA SER A 81 -7.01 0.06 9.78
C SER A 81 -5.83 0.45 8.91
N LEU A 82 -6.05 0.50 7.60
CA LEU A 82 -5.04 0.89 6.62
C LEU A 82 -5.61 1.94 5.67
N TYR A 83 -4.89 3.05 5.55
CA TYR A 83 -5.22 4.16 4.65
C TYR A 83 -4.10 4.37 3.62
N LEU A 84 -4.47 4.77 2.42
CA LEU A 84 -3.55 5.28 1.40
C LEU A 84 -3.73 6.78 1.21
N LEU A 85 -2.63 7.46 0.89
CA LEU A 85 -2.67 8.87 0.56
C LEU A 85 -3.06 9.05 -0.91
N GLU A 86 -4.20 9.70 -1.13
CA GLU A 86 -4.67 10.19 -2.42
C GLU A 86 -4.73 11.71 -2.35
N ASP A 87 -3.83 12.37 -3.09
CA ASP A 87 -3.56 13.80 -2.99
C ASP A 87 -3.24 14.23 -1.54
N ASP A 88 -4.12 15.02 -0.91
CA ASP A 88 -4.01 15.49 0.47
C ASP A 88 -5.01 14.80 1.42
N THR A 89 -5.52 13.62 1.04
CA THR A 89 -6.51 12.86 1.83
C THR A 89 -6.07 11.42 2.04
N LEU A 90 -6.19 10.94 3.28
CA LEU A 90 -6.02 9.54 3.62
C LEU A 90 -7.34 8.80 3.38
N VAL A 91 -7.34 7.89 2.41
CA VAL A 91 -8.49 7.11 1.98
C VAL A 91 -8.39 5.69 2.53
N LEU A 92 -9.43 5.29 3.27
CA LEU A 92 -9.50 3.97 3.89
C LEU A 92 -9.52 2.86 2.84
N GLN A 93 -8.61 1.90 2.97
CA GLN A 93 -8.57 0.71 2.13
C GLN A 93 -9.22 -0.50 2.82
N HIS A 94 -8.95 -0.69 4.12
CA HIS A 94 -9.53 -1.77 4.90
C HIS A 94 -9.44 -1.52 6.42
N GLN A 95 -10.37 -2.07 7.19
CA GLN A 95 -10.37 -2.00 8.65
C GLN A 95 -10.96 -3.26 9.30
N VAL A 96 -10.60 -3.51 10.54
CA VAL A 96 -11.16 -4.55 11.42
C VAL A 96 -11.46 -3.94 12.79
N GLY A 97 -12.64 -4.27 13.32
CA GLY A 97 -13.05 -3.98 14.71
C GLY A 97 -13.76 -2.65 14.96
N TYR A 98 -13.90 -1.81 13.94
CA TYR A 98 -14.60 -0.52 14.06
C TYR A 98 -16.08 -0.66 13.69
N ASP A 99 -16.96 -0.05 14.49
CA ASP A 99 -18.40 0.00 14.22
C ASP A 99 -18.78 1.08 13.19
N THR A 100 -17.94 2.11 13.07
CA THR A 100 -18.11 3.22 12.11
C THR A 100 -16.94 3.26 11.14
N THR A 101 -17.22 3.58 9.87
CA THR A 101 -16.20 3.68 8.82
C THR A 101 -15.85 5.14 8.57
N VAL A 102 -14.67 5.56 9.01
CA VAL A 102 -14.10 6.85 8.60
C VAL A 102 -13.38 6.62 7.28
N THR A 103 -14.00 7.00 6.17
CA THR A 103 -13.49 6.67 4.84
C THR A 103 -12.41 7.63 4.34
N HIS A 104 -12.44 8.88 4.80
CA HIS A 104 -11.54 9.95 4.35
C HIS A 104 -11.09 10.77 5.56
N VAL A 105 -9.78 10.96 5.70
CA VAL A 105 -9.17 11.80 6.73
C VAL A 105 -8.25 12.80 6.06
N PRO A 106 -8.45 14.12 6.23
CA PRO A 106 -7.53 15.11 5.68
C PRO A 106 -6.10 14.85 6.17
N LEU A 107 -5.10 14.99 5.31
CA LEU A 107 -3.71 14.75 5.66
C LEU A 107 -3.24 15.63 6.83
N THR A 108 -3.87 16.79 7.06
CA THR A 108 -3.59 17.71 8.17
C THR A 108 -4.03 17.20 9.53
N ASP A 109 -4.91 16.21 9.57
CA ASP A 109 -5.70 15.89 10.75
C ASP A 109 -5.19 14.61 11.43
N GLY A 110 -5.37 14.55 12.74
CA GLY A 110 -5.15 13.32 13.51
C GLY A 110 -3.69 12.91 13.64
N VAL A 111 -3.51 11.80 14.35
CA VAL A 111 -2.21 11.14 14.54
C VAL A 111 -1.79 10.42 13.26
N ILE A 112 -2.74 9.78 12.56
CA ILE A 112 -2.50 9.12 11.29
C ILE A 112 -1.97 10.09 10.21
N GLY A 113 -2.53 11.31 10.13
CA GLY A 113 -2.05 12.35 9.22
C GLY A 113 -0.65 12.82 9.60
N ARG A 114 -0.39 13.03 10.89
CA ARG A 114 0.95 13.39 11.39
C ARG A 114 1.98 12.33 11.06
N CYS A 115 1.67 11.04 11.25
CA CYS A 115 2.54 9.92 10.91
C CYS A 115 2.96 9.94 9.43
N VAL A 116 2.03 10.24 8.52
CA VAL A 116 2.31 10.33 7.08
C VAL A 116 3.15 11.57 6.76
N ARG A 117 2.79 12.74 7.31
CA ARG A 117 3.54 13.99 7.08
C ARG A 117 4.99 13.92 7.58
N THR A 118 5.23 13.29 8.72
CA THR A 118 6.58 13.14 9.27
C THR A 118 7.33 11.95 8.67
N SER A 119 6.63 11.02 8.01
CA SER A 119 7.18 9.74 7.57
C SER A 119 7.87 8.97 8.71
N GLN A 120 7.38 9.14 9.94
CA GLN A 120 7.90 8.47 11.14
C GLN A 120 6.78 7.75 11.87
N PRO A 121 7.05 6.56 12.44
CA PRO A 121 6.07 5.88 13.27
C PRO A 121 5.77 6.69 14.53
N VAL A 122 4.52 6.61 14.98
CA VAL A 122 4.03 7.27 16.18
C VAL A 122 3.44 6.22 17.10
N PHE A 123 3.86 6.20 18.36
CA PHE A 123 3.26 5.37 19.40
C PHE A 123 2.76 6.24 20.53
N LEU A 124 1.46 6.17 20.79
CA LEU A 124 0.78 6.82 21.89
C LEU A 124 0.31 5.75 22.88
N PRO A 125 1.03 5.53 24.00
CA PRO A 125 0.58 4.62 25.06
C PRO A 125 -0.65 5.15 25.80
N ASP A 126 -0.90 6.46 25.73
CA ASP A 126 -2.11 7.13 26.20
C ASP A 126 -2.47 8.24 25.21
N VAL A 127 -3.59 8.11 24.50
CA VAL A 127 -4.01 9.10 23.48
C VAL A 127 -4.48 10.42 24.08
N ARG A 128 -4.86 10.44 25.37
CA ARG A 128 -5.43 11.64 26.03
C ARG A 128 -4.39 12.75 26.23
N VAL A 129 -3.11 12.42 26.13
CA VAL A 129 -2.01 13.38 26.26
C VAL A 129 -1.69 14.09 24.95
N ASP A 130 -2.26 13.62 23.82
CA ASP A 130 -2.01 14.18 22.51
C ASP A 130 -3.19 15.05 22.04
N PRO A 131 -3.02 16.37 21.92
CA PRO A 131 -4.10 17.27 21.54
C PRO A 131 -4.52 17.14 20.07
N GLN A 132 -3.74 16.44 19.24
CA GLN A 132 -4.07 16.18 17.84
C GLN A 132 -4.74 14.82 17.66
N PHE A 133 -4.95 14.04 18.73
CA PHE A 133 -5.70 12.80 18.65
C PHE A 133 -7.15 13.05 18.25
N ILE A 134 -7.61 12.29 17.26
CA ILE A 134 -9.00 12.30 16.80
C ILE A 134 -9.53 10.89 16.97
N ALA A 135 -10.48 10.73 17.88
CA ALA A 135 -11.02 9.43 18.22
C ALA A 135 -11.99 8.93 17.14
N ALA A 136 -11.71 7.75 16.57
CA ALA A 136 -12.68 7.04 15.74
C ALA A 136 -13.82 6.42 16.58
N LEU A 137 -13.52 6.07 17.84
CA LEU A 137 -14.43 5.54 18.84
C LEU A 137 -14.15 6.18 20.21
N PRO A 138 -15.16 6.42 21.07
CA PRO A 138 -14.98 7.14 22.35
C PRO A 138 -13.99 6.48 23.33
N ASP A 139 -13.88 5.16 23.30
CA ASP A 139 -13.18 4.38 24.32
C ASP A 139 -11.72 4.05 23.95
N ILE A 140 -11.20 4.58 22.84
CA ILE A 140 -9.79 4.37 22.45
C ILE A 140 -8.88 5.08 23.44
N VAL A 141 -7.85 4.35 23.92
CA VAL A 141 -6.90 4.85 24.91
C VAL A 141 -5.45 4.74 24.47
N ALA A 142 -5.12 3.93 23.46
CA ALA A 142 -3.76 3.79 22.93
C ALA A 142 -3.78 3.63 21.40
N GLU A 143 -2.73 4.11 20.73
CA GLU A 143 -2.62 4.14 19.27
C GLU A 143 -1.18 3.90 18.80
N ILE A 144 -1.01 3.12 17.74
CA ILE A 144 0.23 2.95 16.97
C ILE A 144 -0.09 3.28 15.52
N CYS A 145 0.63 4.25 14.96
CA CYS A 145 0.62 4.53 13.53
C CYS A 145 2.00 4.23 12.95
N VAL A 146 2.06 3.45 11.87
CA VAL A 146 3.31 3.21 11.13
C VAL A 146 3.13 3.60 9.66
N PRO A 147 4.05 4.37 9.06
CA PRO A 147 3.91 4.85 7.69
C PRO A 147 4.23 3.74 6.68
N LEU A 148 3.50 3.72 5.56
CA LEU A 148 3.83 2.88 4.41
C LEU A 148 4.83 3.64 3.53
N LEU A 149 6.12 3.29 3.59
CA LEU A 149 7.19 4.07 2.95
C LEU A 149 7.60 3.47 1.58
N VAL A 150 7.35 4.21 0.50
CA VAL A 150 7.83 3.86 -0.86
C VAL A 150 8.85 4.90 -1.29
N GLY A 151 10.07 4.47 -1.63
CA GLY A 151 11.17 5.38 -2.00
C GLY A 151 11.50 6.43 -0.92
N GLY A 152 11.26 6.12 0.36
CA GLY A 152 11.46 7.05 1.48
C GLY A 152 10.33 8.06 1.71
N ARG A 153 9.25 8.02 0.93
CA ARG A 153 8.06 8.86 1.12
C ARG A 153 6.90 8.03 1.64
N ALA A 154 6.17 8.55 2.63
CA ALA A 154 4.93 7.93 3.08
C ALA A 154 3.84 8.03 2.00
N VAL A 155 3.28 6.89 1.61
CA VAL A 155 2.14 6.77 0.68
C VAL A 155 0.86 6.30 1.37
N GLY A 156 0.90 6.17 2.69
CA GLY A 156 -0.22 5.69 3.50
C GLY A 156 0.24 5.37 4.92
N VAL A 157 -0.67 4.77 5.70
CA VAL A 157 -0.46 4.46 7.12
C VAL A 157 -1.21 3.20 7.50
N LEU A 158 -0.56 2.37 8.31
CA LEU A 158 -1.18 1.26 9.04
C LEU A 158 -1.37 1.72 10.48
N ASN A 159 -2.62 1.72 10.93
CA ASN A 159 -3.05 2.18 12.24
C ASN A 159 -3.54 1.01 13.09
N VAL A 160 -3.15 1.00 14.38
CA VAL A 160 -3.57 0.03 15.38
C VAL A 160 -3.98 0.76 16.64
N GLU A 161 -5.19 0.50 17.11
CA GLU A 161 -5.74 1.16 18.29
C GLU A 161 -6.17 0.14 19.35
N SER A 162 -6.27 0.59 20.59
CA SER A 162 -6.82 -0.23 21.67
C SER A 162 -7.67 0.59 22.63
N THR A 163 -8.74 -0.04 23.10
CA THR A 163 -9.57 0.44 24.23
C THR A 163 -9.06 -0.06 25.58
N ARG A 164 -7.99 -0.86 25.60
CA ARG A 164 -7.39 -1.42 26.82
C ARG A 164 -6.05 -0.72 27.13
N PRO A 165 -5.91 -0.05 28.29
CA PRO A 165 -4.66 0.58 28.68
C PRO A 165 -3.52 -0.44 28.74
N GLY A 166 -2.34 -0.08 28.21
CA GLY A 166 -1.16 -0.93 28.22
C GLY A 166 -1.22 -2.16 27.29
N ALA A 167 -2.24 -2.27 26.43
CA ALA A 167 -2.36 -3.37 25.49
C ALA A 167 -1.43 -3.25 24.26
N LEU A 168 -0.92 -2.05 23.99
CA LEU A 168 0.03 -1.78 22.92
C LEU A 168 1.40 -1.44 23.51
N THR A 169 2.46 -1.92 22.86
CA THR A 169 3.85 -1.76 23.29
C THR A 169 4.74 -1.29 22.15
N GLU A 170 5.95 -0.81 22.47
CA GLU A 170 6.94 -0.51 21.43
C GLU A 170 7.33 -1.74 20.60
N ALA A 171 7.24 -2.94 21.18
CA ALA A 171 7.48 -4.16 20.43
C ALA A 171 6.39 -4.40 19.37
N ASP A 172 5.13 -4.01 19.65
CA ASP A 172 4.04 -4.03 18.67
C ASP A 172 4.32 -3.04 17.55
N MET A 173 4.76 -1.83 17.88
CA MET A 173 5.13 -0.83 16.88
C MET A 173 6.25 -1.35 15.96
N ARG A 174 7.30 -1.99 16.52
CA ARG A 174 8.37 -2.59 15.72
C ARG A 174 7.88 -3.72 14.82
N SER A 175 6.98 -4.57 15.32
CA SER A 175 6.34 -5.61 14.50
C SER A 175 5.51 -5.00 13.38
N MET A 176 4.71 -3.98 13.66
CA MET A 176 3.89 -3.28 12.65
C MET A 176 4.75 -2.54 11.63
N GLN A 177 5.88 -1.96 12.03
CA GLN A 177 6.83 -1.36 11.11
C GLN A 177 7.40 -2.40 10.13
N ALA A 178 7.76 -3.59 10.62
CA ALA A 178 8.21 -4.67 9.74
C ALA A 178 7.10 -5.09 8.76
N VAL A 179 5.84 -5.12 9.20
CA VAL A 179 4.70 -5.41 8.33
C VAL A 179 4.51 -4.31 7.29
N SER A 180 4.54 -3.03 7.69
CA SER A 180 4.39 -1.90 6.77
C SER A 180 5.46 -1.88 5.69
N ASP A 181 6.69 -2.29 5.99
CA ASP A 181 7.77 -2.38 4.99
C ASP A 181 7.44 -3.40 3.89
N HIS A 182 6.75 -4.50 4.23
CA HIS A 182 6.31 -5.49 3.26
C HIS A 182 5.11 -5.02 2.44
N VAL A 183 4.18 -4.29 3.06
CA VAL A 183 3.05 -3.66 2.37
C VAL A 183 3.56 -2.61 1.38
N ALA A 184 4.49 -1.76 1.79
CA ALA A 184 5.05 -0.73 0.94
C ALA A 184 5.76 -1.32 -0.28
N LYS A 185 6.51 -2.42 -0.11
CA LYS A 185 7.09 -3.18 -1.24
C LYS A 185 6.04 -3.74 -2.19
N ALA A 186 4.88 -4.16 -1.68
CA ALA A 186 3.77 -4.60 -2.53
C ALA A 186 3.20 -3.45 -3.35
N ILE A 187 3.00 -2.28 -2.72
CA ILE A 187 2.53 -1.06 -3.37
C ILE A 187 3.50 -0.63 -4.48
N GLU A 188 4.79 -0.54 -4.16
CA GLU A 188 5.85 -0.18 -5.11
C GLU A 188 5.87 -1.12 -6.33
N ARG A 189 5.82 -2.44 -6.10
CA ARG A 189 5.78 -3.43 -7.18
C ARG A 189 4.53 -3.31 -8.04
N SER A 190 3.38 -3.05 -7.44
CA SER A 190 2.13 -2.88 -8.19
C SER A 190 2.20 -1.65 -9.08
N GLY A 191 2.72 -0.52 -8.58
CA GLY A 191 2.92 0.70 -9.37
C GLY A 191 3.85 0.47 -10.56
N LEU A 192 5.02 -0.12 -10.31
CA LEU A 192 5.99 -0.47 -11.36
C LEU A 192 5.41 -1.41 -12.41
N TYR A 193 4.60 -2.38 -11.99
CA TYR A 193 3.94 -3.31 -12.92
C TYR A 193 2.90 -2.61 -13.78
N SER A 194 2.09 -1.71 -13.21
CA SER A 194 1.13 -0.88 -13.96
C SER A 194 1.83 0.04 -14.97
N ASP A 195 2.95 0.66 -14.58
CA ASP A 195 3.76 1.51 -15.47
C ASP A 195 4.39 0.71 -16.61
N LEU A 196 4.89 -0.49 -16.32
CA LEU A 196 5.41 -1.40 -17.34
C LEU A 196 4.30 -1.80 -18.32
N GLN A 197 3.11 -2.19 -17.84
CA GLN A 197 1.99 -2.53 -18.71
C GLN A 197 1.52 -1.34 -19.56
N ARG A 198 1.55 -0.12 -19.02
CA ARG A 198 1.26 1.10 -19.79
C ARG A 198 2.30 1.29 -20.91
N THR A 199 3.58 1.23 -20.57
CA THR A 199 4.68 1.40 -21.53
C THR A 199 4.64 0.34 -22.63
N LEU A 200 4.33 -0.91 -22.28
CA LEU A 200 4.15 -2.00 -23.25
C LEU A 200 2.97 -1.72 -24.19
N ARG A 201 1.82 -1.29 -23.66
CA ARG A 201 0.64 -0.93 -24.48
C ARG A 201 0.97 0.19 -25.46
N GLU A 202 1.63 1.25 -24.99
CA GLU A 202 2.05 2.39 -25.82
C GLU A 202 3.03 1.95 -26.91
N THR A 203 4.06 1.16 -26.56
CA THR A 203 5.06 0.64 -27.51
C THR A 203 4.42 -0.27 -28.56
N MET A 204 3.51 -1.15 -28.15
CA MET A 204 2.80 -2.04 -29.07
C MET A 204 1.91 -1.25 -30.04
N LEU A 205 1.23 -0.21 -29.57
CA LEU A 205 0.46 0.67 -30.44
C LEU A 205 1.35 1.37 -31.48
N LEU A 206 2.48 1.94 -31.04
CA LEU A 206 3.45 2.55 -31.95
C LEU A 206 3.94 1.57 -33.01
N ASN A 207 4.30 0.34 -32.62
CA ASN A 207 4.76 -0.68 -33.56
C ASN A 207 3.67 -1.09 -34.56
N ARG A 208 2.41 -1.20 -34.13
CA ARG A 208 1.29 -1.51 -35.06
C ARG A 208 1.02 -0.36 -36.03
N VAL A 209 1.05 0.88 -35.56
CA VAL A 209 0.95 2.08 -36.42
C VAL A 209 2.10 2.10 -37.45
N LEU A 210 3.34 1.84 -37.03
CA LEU A 210 4.48 1.75 -37.94
C LEU A 210 4.33 0.61 -38.95
N ALA A 211 3.84 -0.56 -38.53
CA ALA A 211 3.58 -1.68 -39.44
C ALA A 211 2.50 -1.34 -40.48
N ALA A 212 1.43 -0.65 -40.07
CA ALA A 212 0.38 -0.17 -40.96
C ALA A 212 0.91 0.81 -42.01
N VAL A 213 1.81 1.72 -41.61
CA VAL A 213 2.42 2.69 -42.53
C VAL A 213 3.41 2.03 -43.49
N THR A 214 4.28 1.15 -42.99
CA THR A 214 5.34 0.51 -43.81
C THR A 214 4.81 -0.59 -44.73
N GLY A 215 3.71 -1.25 -44.36
CA GLY A 215 3.06 -2.28 -45.18
C GLY A 215 2.07 -1.74 -46.21
N ALA A 216 1.78 -0.44 -46.19
CA ALA A 216 0.85 0.18 -47.12
C ALA A 216 1.47 0.42 -48.49
N GLY A 217 0.68 0.22 -49.55
CA GLY A 217 1.10 0.52 -50.92
C GLY A 217 1.06 2.02 -51.25
N ASP A 218 0.29 2.80 -50.49
CA ASP A 218 0.14 4.24 -50.66
C ASP A 218 -0.22 4.95 -49.34
N ILE A 219 -0.25 6.28 -49.38
CA ILE A 219 -0.55 7.12 -48.20
C ILE A 219 -1.97 6.92 -47.67
N ARG A 220 -2.96 6.60 -48.52
CA ARG A 220 -4.35 6.41 -48.08
C ARG A 220 -4.45 5.12 -47.27
N GLN A 221 -3.92 4.01 -47.79
CA GLN A 221 -3.89 2.72 -47.10
C GLN A 221 -3.13 2.82 -45.77
N ALA A 222 -2.03 3.59 -45.73
CA ALA A 222 -1.30 3.85 -44.50
C ALA A 222 -2.21 4.52 -43.46
N LEU A 223 -2.88 5.62 -43.83
CA LEU A 223 -3.75 6.38 -42.92
C LEU A 223 -5.00 5.60 -42.48
N GLU A 224 -5.58 4.78 -43.35
CA GLU A 224 -6.69 3.87 -43.00
C GLU A 224 -6.24 2.84 -41.96
N GLY A 225 -5.07 2.23 -42.16
CA GLY A 225 -4.47 1.31 -41.19
C GLY A 225 -4.19 1.98 -39.84
N VAL A 226 -3.68 3.22 -39.85
CA VAL A 226 -3.51 4.01 -38.61
C VAL A 226 -4.85 4.28 -37.92
N CYS A 227 -5.89 4.70 -38.66
CA CYS A 227 -7.22 4.94 -38.09
C CYS A 227 -7.79 3.67 -37.42
N ALA A 228 -7.60 2.50 -38.04
CA ALA A 228 -8.05 1.23 -37.50
C ALA A 228 -7.30 0.86 -36.20
N GLU A 229 -5.97 1.03 -36.17
CA GLU A 229 -5.17 0.76 -34.98
C GLU A 229 -5.54 1.68 -33.81
N LEU A 230 -5.77 2.96 -34.08
CA LEU A 230 -6.22 3.92 -33.07
C LEU A 230 -7.64 3.59 -32.58
N ALA A 231 -8.57 3.26 -33.48
CA ALA A 231 -9.93 2.92 -33.10
C ALA A 231 -9.99 1.71 -32.15
N ASN A 232 -9.23 0.67 -32.48
CA ASN A 232 -9.12 -0.52 -31.63
C ASN A 232 -8.43 -0.23 -30.30
N ALA A 233 -7.37 0.58 -30.29
CA ALA A 233 -6.60 0.86 -29.08
C ALA A 233 -7.35 1.74 -28.06
N PHE A 234 -8.17 2.67 -28.54
CA PHE A 234 -8.97 3.56 -27.70
C PHE A 234 -10.41 3.10 -27.49
N ASP A 235 -10.79 1.95 -28.08
CA ASP A 235 -12.15 1.42 -28.08
C ASP A 235 -13.18 2.46 -28.52
N VAL A 236 -12.83 3.21 -29.57
CA VAL A 236 -13.69 4.26 -30.13
C VAL A 236 -14.34 3.78 -31.43
N PRO A 237 -15.64 4.04 -31.61
CA PRO A 237 -16.40 3.53 -32.76
C PRO A 237 -16.03 4.18 -34.11
N GLN A 238 -15.24 5.25 -34.13
CA GLN A 238 -14.83 5.91 -35.37
C GLN A 238 -13.58 6.77 -35.15
N VAL A 239 -12.63 6.71 -36.08
CA VAL A 239 -11.43 7.55 -36.16
C VAL A 239 -11.24 7.97 -37.61
N ALA A 240 -10.93 9.24 -37.85
CA ALA A 240 -10.73 9.75 -39.20
C ALA A 240 -9.49 10.64 -39.27
N CYS A 241 -8.77 10.58 -40.39
CA CYS A 241 -7.72 11.51 -40.73
C CYS A 241 -8.23 12.48 -41.80
N ALA A 242 -8.07 13.78 -41.52
CA ALA A 242 -8.43 14.84 -42.45
C ALA A 242 -7.20 15.66 -42.84
N LEU A 243 -7.12 16.05 -44.11
CA LEU A 243 -6.06 16.92 -44.64
C LEU A 243 -6.62 18.33 -44.86
N ALA A 244 -5.84 19.34 -44.46
CA ALA A 244 -6.14 20.72 -44.77
C ALA A 244 -5.98 21.00 -46.27
N ASN A 245 -6.83 21.87 -46.80
CA ASN A 245 -6.60 22.51 -48.09
C ASN A 245 -5.46 23.55 -48.00
N ASN A 246 -4.94 23.99 -49.16
CA ASN A 246 -3.75 24.86 -49.25
C ASN A 246 -3.91 26.22 -48.53
N ASP A 247 -5.13 26.72 -48.45
CA ASP A 247 -5.51 27.98 -47.79
C ASP A 247 -5.90 27.77 -46.31
N HIS A 248 -5.83 26.54 -45.79
CA HIS A 248 -6.17 26.16 -44.40
C HIS A 248 -7.60 26.57 -43.97
N THR A 249 -8.51 26.72 -44.92
CA THR A 249 -9.92 27.10 -44.67
C THR A 249 -10.82 25.90 -44.44
N SER A 250 -10.41 24.70 -44.87
CA SER A 250 -11.18 23.47 -44.68
C SER A 250 -10.29 22.23 -44.53
N LEU A 251 -10.77 21.23 -43.82
CA LEU A 251 -10.18 19.89 -43.71
C LEU A 251 -11.06 18.90 -44.48
N THR A 252 -10.49 18.07 -45.34
CA THR A 252 -11.23 16.99 -45.99
C THR A 252 -10.82 15.66 -45.39
N VAL A 253 -11.79 14.84 -44.95
CA VAL A 253 -11.51 13.49 -44.45
C VAL A 253 -11.03 12.61 -45.61
N ILE A 254 -9.80 12.11 -45.52
CA ILE A 254 -9.13 11.35 -46.58
C ILE A 254 -8.91 9.88 -46.25
N ALA A 255 -9.04 9.51 -44.99
CA ALA A 255 -8.98 8.14 -44.49
C ALA A 255 -9.83 8.03 -43.22
N GLU A 256 -10.44 6.87 -42.99
CA GLU A 256 -11.19 6.61 -41.76
C GLU A 256 -11.23 5.12 -41.42
N TYR A 257 -11.46 4.87 -40.13
CA TYR A 257 -12.05 3.65 -39.62
C TYR A 257 -13.40 4.00 -39.01
N HIS A 258 -14.43 3.22 -39.29
CA HIS A 258 -15.71 3.33 -38.61
C HIS A 258 -16.25 1.93 -38.28
N ALA A 259 -16.90 1.80 -37.15
CA ALA A 259 -17.58 0.57 -36.77
C ALA A 259 -18.77 0.27 -37.72
N PRO A 260 -19.16 -1.00 -37.89
CA PRO A 260 -20.35 -1.37 -38.66
C PRO A 260 -21.60 -0.62 -38.16
N GLY A 261 -22.40 -0.09 -39.09
CA GLY A 261 -23.63 0.64 -38.78
C GLY A 261 -23.44 2.13 -38.48
N ARG A 262 -22.21 2.66 -38.48
CA ARG A 262 -21.97 4.11 -38.49
C ARG A 262 -21.88 4.68 -39.91
N PRO A 263 -22.37 5.91 -40.13
CA PRO A 263 -22.23 6.58 -41.41
C PRO A 263 -20.75 6.90 -41.68
N PRO A 264 -20.25 6.66 -42.90
CA PRO A 264 -18.89 7.01 -43.28
C PRO A 264 -18.73 8.53 -43.32
N GLY A 265 -17.60 9.00 -42.80
CA GLY A 265 -17.16 10.39 -42.86
C GLY A 265 -16.18 10.67 -44.01
N LEU A 266 -15.80 9.66 -44.79
CA LEU A 266 -14.86 9.83 -45.90
C LEU A 266 -15.36 10.88 -46.91
N GLY A 267 -14.50 11.84 -47.24
CA GLY A 267 -14.80 12.95 -48.14
C GLY A 267 -15.59 14.11 -47.52
N VAL A 268 -15.98 14.02 -46.24
CA VAL A 268 -16.59 15.14 -45.53
C VAL A 268 -15.60 16.31 -45.46
N VAL A 269 -16.09 17.50 -45.80
CA VAL A 269 -15.35 18.76 -45.70
C VAL A 269 -15.76 19.45 -44.41
N ILE A 270 -14.79 19.67 -43.54
CA ILE A 270 -14.94 20.32 -42.25
C ILE A 270 -14.39 21.75 -42.39
N PRO A 271 -15.23 22.79 -42.38
CA PRO A 271 -14.75 24.17 -42.40
C PRO A 271 -13.96 24.48 -41.13
N VAL A 272 -12.85 25.23 -41.27
CA VAL A 272 -11.97 25.64 -40.16
C VAL A 272 -12.45 26.95 -39.51
N GLU A 273 -13.60 27.49 -39.91
CA GLU A 273 -14.15 28.75 -39.39
C GLU A 273 -14.15 28.79 -37.86
N ALA A 274 -13.29 29.66 -37.30
CA ALA A 274 -13.05 30.01 -35.90
C ALA A 274 -13.84 29.22 -34.84
N ASN A 275 -13.35 28.01 -34.51
CA ASN A 275 -13.53 27.40 -33.19
C ASN A 275 -12.68 28.11 -32.13
#